data_AF-A0A117S6T2-F1
#
_entry.id   AF-A0A117S6T2-F1
#
_cell.length_a   1.000
_cell.length_b   1.000
_cell.length_c   1.000
_cell.angle_alpha   90.00
_cell.angle_beta   90.00
_cell.angle_gamma   90.00
#
_symmetry.space_group_name_H-M   'P 1'
#
loop_
_entity.id
_entity.type
_entity.pdbx_description
1 polymer ?
#
loop_
_entity_poly.entity_id
_entity_poly.type
_entity_poly.pdbx_seq_one_letter_code
_entity_poly.pdbx_strand_id
1 'polypeptide(L)'
;MATAFRVHAEPERRFFLIMAWVMSLIIVAGFALNLAMGRSTFAVPWPYHVHGLVFFGWVAIFLTQNTLIAGNNIALHKRLGQIAYLWIPLMVVMGFTIMFVSMRRNGGPFFFDQNEFMISNTLQLLTFGGLAFASLRSRRYSGWHRRLMFCAMAILTGPGLGRLLPMPLLIPNAWRIMVVVTMIFPVIGMIADWRRSGKVHPAWLWGVGIVLAGQAVADLIAYSPFGVSLTEQVLAGTPGAERPMEAFLPPGFTM
;
A
#
# COMPACT_ATOMS: atom_id res chain seq x y z
N MET A 1 21.95 -31.12 13.59
CA MET A 1 21.96 -29.66 13.29
C MET A 1 21.15 -29.27 12.04
N ALA A 2 21.18 -30.04 10.93
CA ALA A 2 20.43 -29.73 9.70
C ALA A 2 18.89 -29.87 9.84
N THR A 3 18.40 -30.69 10.76
CA THR A 3 16.97 -30.92 11.02
C THR A 3 16.29 -29.73 11.70
N ALA A 4 16.92 -29.12 12.72
CA ALA A 4 16.37 -27.94 13.41
C ALA A 4 16.25 -26.69 12.50
N PHE A 5 17.18 -26.50 11.56
CA PHE A 5 17.13 -25.40 10.59
C PHE A 5 15.98 -25.53 9.58
N ARG A 6 15.59 -26.76 9.23
CA ARG A 6 14.46 -27.04 8.33
C ARG A 6 13.10 -26.87 9.03
N VAL A 7 13.01 -27.21 10.31
CA VAL A 7 11.75 -27.18 11.09
C VAL A 7 11.16 -25.76 11.21
N HIS A 8 11.99 -24.72 11.31
CA HIS A 8 11.49 -23.33 11.38
C HIS A 8 11.18 -22.71 10.01
N ALA A 9 11.75 -23.24 8.92
CA ALA A 9 11.59 -22.67 7.58
C ALA A 9 10.17 -22.89 7.04
N GLU A 10 9.55 -24.05 7.30
CA GLU A 10 8.20 -24.37 6.82
C GLU A 10 7.10 -23.52 7.48
N PRO A 11 7.03 -23.38 8.82
CA PRO A 11 6.07 -22.48 9.48
C PRO A 11 6.24 -21.02 9.07
N GLU A 12 7.47 -20.55 8.86
CA GLU A 12 7.74 -19.20 8.37
C GLU A 12 7.21 -19.00 6.95
N ARG A 13 7.52 -19.93 6.02
CA ARG A 13 7.01 -19.87 4.63
C ARG A 13 5.49 -19.86 4.59
N ARG A 14 4.84 -20.74 5.37
CA ARG A 14 3.38 -20.81 5.46
C ARG A 14 2.78 -19.51 6.00
N PHE A 15 3.41 -18.88 6.99
CA PHE A 15 2.97 -17.57 7.51
C PHE A 15 2.97 -16.50 6.41
N PHE A 16 4.08 -16.34 5.67
CA PHE A 16 4.16 -15.34 4.61
C PHE A 16 3.15 -15.60 3.48
N LEU A 17 2.93 -16.88 3.13
CA LEU A 17 1.90 -17.26 2.16
C LEU A 17 0.47 -16.89 2.64
N ILE A 18 0.11 -17.24 3.88
CA ILE A 18 -1.20 -16.91 4.45
C ILE A 18 -1.41 -15.39 4.42
N MET A 19 -0.42 -14.62 4.88
CA MET A 19 -0.53 -13.16 4.89
C MET A 19 -0.59 -12.59 3.49
N ALA A 20 0.07 -13.20 2.51
CA ALA A 20 -0.05 -12.79 1.12
C ALA A 20 -1.48 -12.97 0.60
N TRP A 21 -2.15 -14.08 0.93
CA TRP A 21 -3.56 -14.26 0.65
C TRP A 21 -4.44 -13.24 1.37
N VAL A 22 -4.25 -13.05 2.69
CA VAL A 22 -5.05 -12.10 3.48
C VAL A 22 -4.96 -10.68 2.91
N MET A 23 -3.75 -10.16 2.66
CA MET A 23 -3.57 -8.82 2.10
C MET A 23 -4.15 -8.70 0.69
N SER A 24 -3.97 -9.72 -0.15
CA SER A 24 -4.52 -9.73 -1.52
C SER A 24 -6.04 -9.75 -1.51
N LEU A 25 -6.65 -10.57 -0.65
CA LEU A 25 -8.10 -10.68 -0.51
C LEU A 25 -8.72 -9.39 0.04
N ILE A 26 -8.06 -8.72 0.99
CA ILE A 26 -8.51 -7.41 1.48
C ILE A 26 -8.57 -6.38 0.35
N ILE A 27 -7.54 -6.34 -0.50
CA ILE A 27 -7.52 -5.44 -1.66
C ILE A 27 -8.67 -5.79 -2.61
N VAL A 28 -8.79 -7.05 -3.04
CA VAL A 28 -9.85 -7.47 -3.95
C VAL A 28 -11.25 -7.22 -3.37
N ALA A 29 -11.47 -7.55 -2.10
CA ALA A 29 -12.76 -7.38 -1.43
C ALA A 29 -13.17 -5.91 -1.34
N GLY A 30 -12.25 -5.00 -1.01
CA GLY A 30 -12.56 -3.57 -0.95
C GLY A 30 -13.06 -3.02 -2.28
N PHE A 31 -12.41 -3.37 -3.39
CA PHE A 31 -12.83 -2.94 -4.72
C PHE A 31 -14.11 -3.64 -5.19
N ALA A 32 -14.22 -4.96 -4.96
CA ALA A 32 -15.41 -5.73 -5.33
C ALA A 32 -16.67 -5.25 -4.61
N LEU A 33 -16.56 -4.98 -3.30
CA LEU A 33 -17.66 -4.46 -2.49
C LEU A 33 -18.16 -3.11 -3.04
N ASN A 34 -17.25 -2.17 -3.30
CA ASN A 34 -17.65 -0.84 -3.78
C ASN A 34 -18.22 -0.87 -5.21
N LEU A 35 -17.78 -1.81 -6.04
CA LEU A 35 -18.41 -2.07 -7.34
C LEU A 35 -19.82 -2.65 -7.16
N ALA A 36 -19.99 -3.65 -6.30
CA ALA A 36 -21.29 -4.29 -6.03
C ALA A 36 -22.30 -3.32 -5.39
N MET A 37 -21.83 -2.38 -4.57
CA MET A 37 -22.65 -1.33 -3.96
C MET A 37 -22.92 -0.13 -4.87
N GLY A 38 -22.45 -0.14 -6.13
CA GLY A 38 -22.64 0.97 -7.06
C GLY A 38 -21.84 2.24 -6.73
N ARG A 39 -20.93 2.18 -5.75
CA ARG A 39 -20.03 3.30 -5.37
C ARG A 39 -18.84 3.44 -6.31
N SER A 40 -18.62 2.46 -7.18
CA SER A 40 -17.57 2.43 -8.20
C SER A 40 -18.14 2.02 -9.54
N THR A 41 -17.55 2.52 -10.63
CA THR A 41 -17.96 2.23 -12.00
C THR A 41 -16.74 2.08 -12.90
N PHE A 42 -16.89 1.29 -13.97
CA PHE A 42 -15.91 1.20 -15.05
C PHE A 42 -16.04 2.35 -16.05
N ALA A 43 -17.07 3.20 -15.95
CA ALA A 43 -17.20 4.42 -16.74
C ALA A 43 -16.28 5.53 -16.21
N VAL A 44 -14.98 5.27 -16.23
CA VAL A 44 -13.92 6.18 -15.76
C VAL A 44 -12.87 6.36 -16.86
N PRO A 45 -12.09 7.45 -16.85
CA PRO A 45 -11.04 7.66 -17.83
C PRO A 45 -10.03 6.50 -17.88
N TRP A 46 -9.43 6.26 -19.05
CA TRP A 46 -8.48 5.15 -19.29
C TRP A 46 -7.34 5.00 -18.24
N PRO A 47 -6.80 6.08 -17.60
CA PRO A 47 -5.74 5.92 -16.60
C PRO A 47 -6.14 5.06 -15.40
N TYR A 48 -7.43 5.05 -15.02
CA TYR A 48 -7.95 4.21 -13.94
C TYR A 48 -7.82 2.72 -14.28
N HIS A 49 -8.07 2.34 -15.54
CA HIS A 49 -7.99 0.95 -15.99
C HIS A 49 -6.55 0.47 -16.05
N VAL A 50 -5.63 1.29 -16.58
CA VAL A 50 -4.20 0.94 -16.64
C VAL A 50 -3.60 0.88 -15.23
N HIS A 51 -3.96 1.83 -14.35
CA HIS A 51 -3.58 1.77 -12.95
C HIS A 51 -4.08 0.47 -12.28
N GLY A 52 -5.36 0.15 -12.46
CA GLY A 52 -5.97 -1.08 -11.95
C GLY A 52 -5.24 -2.33 -12.44
N LEU A 53 -4.99 -2.44 -13.75
CA LEU A 53 -4.26 -3.57 -14.34
C LEU A 53 -2.86 -3.72 -13.75
N VAL A 54 -2.11 -2.61 -13.61
CA VAL A 54 -0.74 -2.63 -13.08
C VAL A 54 -0.72 -3.03 -11.60
N PHE A 55 -1.61 -2.47 -10.78
CA PHE A 55 -1.63 -2.75 -9.34
C PHE A 55 -2.23 -4.12 -9.01
N PHE A 56 -3.31 -4.56 -9.67
CA PHE A 56 -3.79 -5.94 -9.52
C PHE A 56 -2.82 -6.96 -10.12
N GLY A 57 -2.09 -6.60 -11.19
CA GLY A 57 -0.97 -7.39 -11.69
C GLY A 57 0.14 -7.56 -10.65
N TRP A 58 0.46 -6.51 -9.88
CA TRP A 58 1.39 -6.63 -8.75
C TRP A 58 0.87 -7.54 -7.65
N VAL A 59 -0.40 -7.45 -7.28
CA VAL A 59 -1.03 -8.37 -6.30
C VAL A 59 -0.86 -9.82 -6.76
N ALA A 60 -1.14 -10.11 -8.03
CA ALA A 60 -0.96 -11.43 -8.61
C ALA A 60 0.51 -11.89 -8.60
N ILE A 61 1.45 -11.01 -8.97
CA ILE A 61 2.89 -11.29 -8.90
C ILE A 61 3.29 -11.61 -7.45
N PHE A 62 2.93 -10.75 -6.49
CA PHE A 62 3.28 -10.91 -5.08
C PHE A 62 2.75 -12.22 -4.51
N LEU A 63 1.49 -12.56 -4.78
CA LEU A 63 0.89 -13.82 -4.35
C LEU A 63 1.59 -15.02 -5.00
N THR A 64 1.88 -14.95 -6.30
CA THR A 64 2.63 -15.98 -7.03
C THR A 64 4.02 -16.19 -6.43
N GLN A 65 4.74 -15.12 -6.11
CA GLN A 65 6.08 -15.22 -5.50
C GLN A 65 6.04 -15.97 -4.16
N ASN A 66 5.03 -15.71 -3.32
CA ASN A 66 4.88 -16.38 -2.04
C ASN A 66 4.49 -17.86 -2.22
N THR A 67 3.58 -18.16 -3.17
CA THR A 67 3.19 -19.54 -3.51
C THR A 67 4.38 -20.35 -4.00
N LEU A 68 5.22 -19.78 -4.87
CA LEU A 68 6.41 -20.46 -5.40
C LEU A 68 7.43 -20.78 -4.30
N ILE A 69 7.66 -19.86 -3.36
CA ILE A 69 8.57 -20.12 -2.24
C ILE A 69 8.01 -21.14 -1.27
N ALA A 70 6.70 -21.10 -0.98
CA ALA A 70 6.05 -22.10 -0.14
C ALA A 70 6.08 -23.50 -0.78
N GLY A 71 5.89 -23.59 -2.11
CA GLY A 71 6.06 -24.82 -2.89
C GLY A 71 7.51 -25.19 -3.19
N ASN A 72 8.49 -24.53 -2.57
CA ASN A 72 9.93 -24.75 -2.74
C ASN A 72 10.44 -24.60 -4.20
N ASN A 73 9.71 -23.92 -5.08
CA ASN A 73 10.10 -23.63 -6.47
C ASN A 73 10.96 -22.36 -6.54
N ILE A 74 12.15 -22.44 -5.96
CA ILE A 74 13.08 -21.32 -5.80
C ILE A 74 13.59 -20.80 -7.16
N ALA A 75 13.77 -21.68 -8.14
CA ALA A 75 14.24 -21.30 -9.47
C ALA A 75 13.24 -20.38 -10.17
N LEU A 76 11.95 -20.73 -10.16
CA LEU A 76 10.91 -19.91 -10.77
C LEU A 76 10.68 -18.62 -9.99
N HIS A 77 10.73 -18.65 -8.66
CA HIS A 77 10.70 -17.43 -7.83
C HIS A 77 11.80 -16.44 -8.25
N LYS A 78 13.05 -16.91 -8.41
CA LYS A 78 14.17 -16.06 -8.83
C LYS A 78 13.99 -15.49 -10.25
N ARG A 79 13.44 -16.29 -11.17
CA ARG A 79 13.22 -15.89 -12.57
C ARG A 79 12.08 -14.87 -12.69
N LEU A 80 10.90 -15.18 -12.15
CA LEU A 80 9.76 -14.27 -12.17
C LEU A 80 10.00 -13.02 -11.33
N GLY A 81 10.74 -13.12 -10.22
CA GLY A 81 11.11 -11.98 -9.39
C GLY A 81 11.91 -10.91 -10.13
N GLN A 82 12.52 -11.21 -11.28
CA GLN A 82 13.18 -10.20 -12.11
C GLN A 82 12.19 -9.16 -12.67
N ILE A 83 10.93 -9.57 -12.92
CA ILE A 83 9.87 -8.68 -13.42
C ILE A 83 9.67 -7.49 -12.47
N ALA A 84 9.86 -7.69 -11.16
CA ALA A 84 9.68 -6.65 -10.16
C ALA A 84 10.59 -5.43 -10.37
N TYR A 85 11.79 -5.59 -10.96
CA TYR A 85 12.68 -4.46 -11.26
C TYR A 85 12.10 -3.47 -12.26
N LEU A 86 11.25 -3.94 -13.18
CA LEU A 86 10.50 -3.09 -14.10
C LEU A 86 9.13 -2.70 -13.53
N TRP A 87 8.46 -3.64 -12.85
CA TRP A 87 7.10 -3.45 -12.37
C TRP A 87 7.00 -2.40 -11.26
N ILE A 88 7.95 -2.35 -10.33
CA ILE A 88 7.93 -1.37 -9.24
C ILE A 88 8.02 0.08 -9.78
N PRO A 89 9.00 0.45 -10.65
CA PRO A 89 9.00 1.76 -11.28
C PRO A 89 7.70 2.07 -12.03
N LEU A 90 7.15 1.10 -12.77
CA LEU A 90 5.87 1.25 -13.46
C LEU A 90 4.73 1.57 -12.49
N MET A 91 4.67 0.89 -11.34
CA MET A 91 3.70 1.17 -10.29
C MET A 91 3.86 2.58 -9.70
N VAL A 92 5.09 3.04 -9.49
CA VAL A 92 5.35 4.41 -9.02
C VAL A 92 4.83 5.43 -10.03
N VAL A 93 5.15 5.27 -11.32
CA VAL A 93 4.64 6.15 -12.38
C VAL A 93 3.12 6.13 -12.46
N MET A 94 2.51 4.94 -12.42
CA MET A 94 1.06 4.81 -12.50
C MET A 94 0.35 5.28 -11.22
N GLY A 95 0.98 5.18 -10.05
CA GLY A 95 0.48 5.70 -8.79
C GLY A 95 0.43 7.22 -8.79
N PHE A 96 1.49 7.88 -9.28
CA PHE A 96 1.48 9.33 -9.50
C PHE A 96 0.42 9.75 -10.52
N THR A 97 0.39 9.07 -11.67
CA THR A 97 -0.58 9.34 -12.73
C THR A 97 -2.02 9.30 -12.20
N ILE A 98 -2.41 8.22 -11.49
CA ILE A 98 -3.79 8.11 -11.01
C ILE A 98 -4.12 9.11 -9.91
N MET A 99 -3.15 9.44 -9.06
CA MET A 99 -3.30 10.42 -7.99
C MET A 99 -3.60 11.79 -8.58
N PHE A 100 -2.79 12.26 -9.54
CA PHE A 100 -3.02 13.55 -10.19
C PHE A 100 -4.30 13.58 -11.03
N VAL A 101 -4.60 12.50 -11.76
CA VAL A 101 -5.87 12.39 -12.51
C VAL A 101 -7.07 12.46 -11.57
N SER A 102 -7.05 11.73 -10.45
CA SER A 102 -8.15 11.75 -9.48
C SER A 102 -8.30 13.08 -8.76
N MET A 103 -7.17 13.73 -8.43
CA MET A 103 -7.14 15.07 -7.83
C MET A 103 -7.73 16.10 -8.78
N ARG A 104 -7.25 16.18 -10.01
CA ARG A 104 -7.73 17.18 -10.98
C ARG A 104 -9.19 16.94 -11.40
N ARG A 105 -9.64 15.68 -11.41
CA ARG A 105 -11.01 15.33 -11.81
C ARG A 105 -12.04 15.60 -10.71
N ASN A 106 -11.77 15.17 -9.48
CA ASN A 106 -12.77 15.14 -8.39
C ASN A 106 -12.23 15.69 -7.06
N GLY A 107 -10.96 16.10 -7.02
CA GLY A 107 -10.29 16.54 -5.81
C GLY A 107 -9.82 15.41 -4.89
N GLY A 108 -9.80 14.16 -5.36
CA GLY A 108 -9.47 12.99 -4.55
C GLY A 108 -10.67 12.42 -3.77
N PRO A 109 -10.45 11.41 -2.90
CA PRO A 109 -11.49 10.86 -2.04
C PRO A 109 -12.01 11.91 -1.05
N PHE A 110 -13.33 12.04 -0.91
CA PHE A 110 -13.88 13.22 -0.25
C PHE A 110 -13.55 13.34 1.25
N PHE A 111 -13.29 12.19 1.88
CA PHE A 111 -13.01 12.01 3.31
C PHE A 111 -11.53 12.22 3.69
N PHE A 112 -10.69 12.68 2.76
CA PHE A 112 -9.33 13.14 3.02
C PHE A 112 -9.20 14.62 2.68
N ASP A 113 -8.29 15.32 3.34
CA ASP A 113 -7.87 16.64 2.87
C ASP A 113 -7.10 16.47 1.55
N GLN A 114 -7.25 17.39 0.59
CA GLN A 114 -6.65 17.22 -0.73
C GLN A 114 -5.12 17.28 -0.66
N ASN A 115 -4.58 18.18 0.16
CA ASN A 115 -3.15 18.31 0.43
C ASN A 115 -2.58 17.10 1.17
N GLU A 116 -3.30 16.59 2.19
CA GLU A 116 -2.91 15.37 2.89
C GLU A 116 -2.89 14.18 1.94
N PHE A 117 -3.94 14.00 1.13
CA PHE A 117 -4.02 12.94 0.13
C PHE A 117 -2.88 13.04 -0.88
N MET A 118 -2.62 14.20 -1.47
CA MET A 118 -1.58 14.35 -2.50
C MET A 118 -0.18 14.09 -1.95
N ILE A 119 0.19 14.74 -0.84
CA ILE A 119 1.55 14.68 -0.30
C ILE A 119 1.80 13.34 0.39
N SER A 120 0.88 12.86 1.21
CA SER A 120 1.04 11.59 1.91
C SER A 120 1.02 10.41 0.95
N ASN A 121 0.11 10.40 -0.03
CA ASN A 121 0.10 9.33 -1.02
C ASN A 121 1.39 9.30 -1.86
N THR A 122 1.95 10.48 -2.18
CA THR A 122 3.26 10.60 -2.85
C THR A 122 4.37 9.94 -2.02
N LEU A 123 4.51 10.34 -0.76
CA LEU A 123 5.58 9.84 0.11
C LEU A 123 5.41 8.37 0.45
N GLN A 124 4.17 7.89 0.63
CA GLN A 124 3.89 6.47 0.87
C GLN A 124 4.15 5.63 -0.38
N LEU A 125 3.84 6.12 -1.58
CA LEU A 125 4.17 5.45 -2.83
C LEU A 125 5.68 5.34 -3.06
N LEU A 126 6.42 6.40 -2.76
CA LEU A 126 7.89 6.39 -2.80
C LEU A 126 8.47 5.47 -1.73
N THR A 127 7.87 5.43 -0.54
CA THR A 127 8.26 4.51 0.54
C THR A 127 8.03 3.05 0.14
N PHE A 128 6.89 2.75 -0.48
CA PHE A 128 6.64 1.43 -1.10
C PHE A 128 7.76 1.07 -2.08
N GLY A 129 8.05 1.96 -3.04
CA GLY A 129 9.09 1.72 -4.05
C GLY A 129 10.47 1.50 -3.42
N GLY A 130 10.83 2.34 -2.44
CA GLY A 130 12.09 2.26 -1.70
C GLY A 130 12.22 0.95 -0.91
N LEU A 131 11.21 0.56 -0.13
CA LEU A 131 11.21 -0.68 0.65
C LEU A 131 11.22 -1.92 -0.26
N ALA A 132 10.42 -1.92 -1.33
CA ALA A 132 10.37 -3.01 -2.28
C ALA A 132 11.72 -3.17 -3.00
N PHE A 133 12.37 -2.07 -3.39
CA PHE A 133 13.68 -2.12 -4.02
C PHE A 133 14.79 -2.52 -3.04
N ALA A 134 14.77 -2.01 -1.81
CA ALA A 134 15.69 -2.43 -0.74
C ALA A 134 15.55 -3.93 -0.44
N SER A 135 14.33 -4.45 -0.48
CA SER A 135 14.05 -5.88 -0.40
C SER A 135 14.72 -6.65 -1.55
N LEU A 136 14.55 -6.22 -2.81
CA LEU A 136 15.15 -6.89 -3.97
C LEU A 136 16.69 -6.90 -3.90
N ARG A 137 17.31 -5.79 -3.48
CA ARG A 137 18.76 -5.70 -3.24
C ARG A 137 19.22 -6.64 -2.13
N SER A 138 18.39 -6.83 -1.11
CA SER A 138 18.69 -7.68 0.04
C SER A 138 18.38 -9.18 -0.20
N ARG A 139 18.15 -9.62 -1.44
CA ARG A 139 17.78 -11.02 -1.78
C ARG A 139 18.75 -12.09 -1.27
N ARG A 140 20.03 -11.76 -1.06
CA ARG A 140 21.01 -12.67 -0.44
C ARG A 140 20.74 -12.88 1.05
N TYR A 141 20.21 -11.86 1.73
CA TYR A 141 19.79 -11.89 3.13
C TYR A 141 18.29 -12.11 3.21
N SER A 142 17.87 -13.36 2.98
CA SER A 142 16.46 -13.70 2.81
C SER A 142 15.55 -13.19 3.94
N GLY A 143 16.06 -13.12 5.18
CA GLY A 143 15.36 -12.59 6.35
C GLY A 143 14.91 -11.14 6.19
N TRP A 144 15.79 -10.29 5.65
CA TRP A 144 15.51 -8.90 5.31
C TRP A 144 14.60 -8.80 4.09
N HIS A 145 14.93 -9.52 3.02
CA HIS A 145 14.16 -9.51 1.76
C HIS A 145 12.66 -9.69 1.99
N ARG A 146 12.25 -10.78 2.64
CA ARG A 146 10.82 -11.10 2.80
C ARG A 146 10.07 -10.11 3.68
N ARG A 147 10.71 -9.60 4.74
CA ARG A 147 10.08 -8.67 5.70
C ARG A 147 9.95 -7.26 5.13
N LEU A 148 10.98 -6.77 4.43
CA LEU A 148 10.90 -5.48 3.75
C LEU A 148 9.87 -5.51 2.60
N MET A 149 9.82 -6.59 1.81
CA MET A 149 8.80 -6.74 0.77
C MET A 149 7.39 -6.82 1.36
N PHE A 150 7.25 -7.49 2.50
CA PHE A 150 5.98 -7.54 3.22
C PHE A 150 5.55 -6.15 3.68
N CYS A 151 6.43 -5.37 4.31
CA CYS A 151 6.10 -4.00 4.72
C CYS A 151 5.73 -3.13 3.51
N ALA A 152 6.43 -3.27 2.38
CA ALA A 152 6.07 -2.59 1.14
C ALA A 152 4.65 -2.99 0.68
N MET A 153 4.33 -4.28 0.65
CA MET A 153 2.99 -4.77 0.30
C MET A 153 1.91 -4.29 1.27
N ALA A 154 2.22 -4.20 2.57
CA ALA A 154 1.29 -3.70 3.57
C ALA A 154 0.81 -2.29 3.21
N ILE A 155 1.71 -1.37 2.80
CA ILE A 155 1.33 -0.01 2.36
C ILE A 155 0.25 -0.05 1.28
N LEU A 156 0.36 -0.97 0.32
CA LEU A 156 -0.58 -1.10 -0.80
C LEU A 156 -1.95 -1.65 -0.39
N THR A 157 -2.11 -2.15 0.83
CA THR A 157 -3.43 -2.54 1.35
C THR A 157 -4.29 -1.34 1.73
N GLY A 158 -3.70 -0.15 1.93
CA GLY A 158 -4.40 1.07 2.32
C GLY A 158 -5.65 1.37 1.47
N PRO A 159 -5.55 1.43 0.12
CA PRO A 159 -6.73 1.62 -0.73
C PRO A 159 -7.79 0.54 -0.62
N GLY A 160 -7.41 -0.71 -0.34
CA GLY A 160 -8.36 -1.82 -0.10
C GLY A 160 -9.07 -1.67 1.24
N LEU A 161 -8.32 -1.36 2.31
CA LEU A 161 -8.85 -1.11 3.64
C LEU A 161 -9.74 0.12 3.69
N GLY A 162 -9.34 1.24 3.08
CA GLY A 162 -10.14 2.47 3.00
C GLY A 162 -11.46 2.31 2.24
N ARG A 163 -11.64 1.18 1.53
CA ARG A 163 -12.89 0.79 0.88
C ARG A 163 -13.78 -0.11 1.73
N LEU A 164 -13.22 -0.75 2.75
CA LEU A 164 -13.91 -1.63 3.69
C LEU A 164 -14.25 -0.94 5.01
N LEU A 165 -13.41 0.02 5.42
CA LEU A 165 -13.61 0.81 6.63
C LEU A 165 -14.61 1.94 6.39
N PRO A 166 -15.34 2.38 7.43
CA PRO A 166 -16.29 3.49 7.33
C PRO A 166 -15.57 4.85 7.33
N MET A 167 -14.71 5.09 6.33
CA MET A 167 -13.84 6.27 6.25
C MET A 167 -14.55 7.62 6.44
N PRO A 168 -15.78 7.83 5.92
CA PRO A 168 -16.52 9.07 6.16
C PRO A 168 -16.79 9.37 7.64
N LEU A 169 -16.94 8.34 8.49
CA LEU A 169 -17.13 8.49 9.93
C LEU A 169 -15.82 8.79 10.69
N LEU A 170 -14.69 8.72 10.00
CA LEU A 170 -13.35 8.89 10.57
C LEU A 170 -12.76 10.27 10.26
N ILE A 171 -13.50 11.14 9.57
CA ILE A 171 -13.11 12.54 9.33
C ILE A 171 -12.91 13.26 10.68
N PRO A 172 -11.88 14.10 10.83
CA PRO A 172 -10.85 14.45 9.83
C PRO A 172 -9.63 13.50 9.82
N ASN A 173 -9.60 12.48 10.68
CA ASN A 173 -8.43 11.63 10.89
C ASN A 173 -8.37 10.39 9.99
N ALA A 174 -9.20 10.33 8.95
CA ALA A 174 -9.41 9.16 8.11
C ALA A 174 -8.08 8.61 7.55
N TRP A 175 -7.21 9.49 7.01
CA TRP A 175 -5.94 9.07 6.42
C TRP A 175 -4.98 8.49 7.46
N ARG A 176 -4.75 9.22 8.57
CA ARG A 176 -3.89 8.79 9.68
C ARG A 176 -4.36 7.46 10.27
N ILE A 177 -5.67 7.29 10.47
CA ILE A 177 -6.24 6.03 10.95
C ILE A 177 -5.97 4.90 9.95
N MET A 178 -6.15 5.13 8.65
CA MET A 178 -5.83 4.13 7.62
C MET A 178 -4.35 3.71 7.65
N VAL A 179 -3.43 4.66 7.82
CA VAL A 179 -1.99 4.37 7.95
C VAL A 179 -1.73 3.51 9.18
N VAL A 180 -2.31 3.84 10.33
CA VAL A 180 -2.19 3.05 11.57
C VAL A 180 -2.78 1.66 11.41
N VAL A 181 -3.98 1.53 10.83
CA VAL A 181 -4.62 0.23 10.58
C VAL A 181 -3.75 -0.63 9.66
N THR A 182 -3.11 -0.02 8.65
CA THR A 182 -2.18 -0.73 7.77
C THR A 182 -0.98 -1.31 8.53
N MET A 183 -0.57 -0.72 9.65
CA MET A 183 0.52 -1.25 10.49
C MET A 183 0.15 -2.53 11.24
N ILE A 184 -1.12 -2.95 11.24
CA ILE A 184 -1.52 -4.23 11.82
C ILE A 184 -0.77 -5.40 11.17
N PHE A 185 -0.51 -5.34 9.85
CA PHE A 185 0.18 -6.41 9.14
C PHE A 185 1.62 -6.61 9.61
N PRO A 186 2.51 -5.60 9.61
CA PRO A 186 3.85 -5.78 10.15
C PRO A 186 3.86 -6.09 11.65
N VAL A 187 2.90 -5.60 12.44
CA VAL A 187 2.75 -6.00 13.85
C VAL A 187 2.44 -7.50 13.98
N ILE A 188 1.52 -8.03 13.19
CA ILE A 188 1.27 -9.49 13.10
C ILE A 188 2.56 -10.22 12.71
N GLY A 189 3.34 -9.68 11.78
CA GLY A 189 4.66 -10.19 11.39
C GLY A 189 5.67 -10.23 12.53
N MET A 190 5.76 -9.17 13.34
CA MET A 190 6.63 -9.09 14.51
C MET A 190 6.23 -10.10 15.58
N ILE A 191 4.92 -10.21 15.88
CA ILE A 191 4.40 -11.20 16.83
C ILE A 191 4.71 -12.61 16.34
N ALA A 192 4.54 -12.89 15.04
CA ALA A 192 4.84 -14.20 14.48
C ALA A 192 6.33 -14.55 14.58
N ASP A 193 7.24 -13.58 14.35
CA ASP A 193 8.69 -13.79 14.54
C ASP A 193 9.07 -14.06 15.99
N TRP A 194 8.52 -13.27 16.90
CA TRP A 194 8.74 -13.43 18.34
C TRP A 194 8.23 -14.79 18.81
N ARG A 195 7.02 -15.22 18.41
CA ARG A 195 6.49 -16.55 18.74
C ARG A 195 7.33 -17.69 18.16
N ARG A 196 7.91 -17.52 16.97
CA ARG A 196 8.72 -18.56 16.30
C ARG A 196 10.14 -18.69 16.86
N SER A 197 10.74 -17.60 17.33
CA SER A 197 12.19 -17.54 17.61
C SER A 197 12.60 -16.76 18.86
N GLY A 198 11.64 -16.21 19.61
CA GLY A 198 11.88 -15.34 20.77
C GLY A 198 12.41 -13.94 20.44
N LYS A 199 12.63 -13.64 19.15
CA LYS A 199 13.23 -12.37 18.69
C LYS A 199 12.45 -11.80 17.51
N VAL A 200 12.25 -10.48 17.53
CA VAL A 200 11.71 -9.74 16.38
C VAL A 200 12.86 -9.39 15.45
N HIS A 201 12.75 -9.74 14.17
CA HIS A 201 13.79 -9.37 13.20
C HIS A 201 13.81 -7.85 12.99
N PRO A 202 14.99 -7.19 12.98
CA PRO A 202 15.09 -5.73 12.84
C PRO A 202 14.43 -5.13 11.58
N ALA A 203 14.21 -5.94 10.54
CA ALA A 203 13.62 -5.50 9.28
C ALA A 203 12.18 -5.01 9.47
N TRP A 204 11.46 -5.54 10.45
CA TRP A 204 10.13 -5.05 10.81
C TRP A 204 10.18 -3.64 11.38
N LEU A 205 11.12 -3.37 12.29
CA LEU A 205 11.29 -2.07 12.91
C LEU A 205 11.70 -1.02 11.87
N TRP A 206 12.61 -1.37 10.96
CA TRP A 206 12.96 -0.49 9.84
C TRP A 206 11.77 -0.26 8.91
N GLY A 207 11.04 -1.31 8.52
CA GLY A 207 9.87 -1.17 7.66
C GLY A 207 8.79 -0.28 8.27
N VAL A 208 8.40 -0.54 9.52
CA VAL A 208 7.40 0.28 10.23
C VAL A 208 7.92 1.68 10.49
N GLY A 209 9.16 1.82 10.96
CA GLY A 209 9.78 3.10 11.26
C GLY A 209 9.86 4.00 10.02
N ILE A 210 10.26 3.45 8.87
CA ILE A 210 10.31 4.20 7.61
C ILE A 210 8.91 4.64 7.17
N VAL A 211 7.90 3.77 7.28
CA VAL A 211 6.51 4.14 6.92
C VAL A 211 5.97 5.24 7.83
N LEU A 212 6.15 5.11 9.15
CA LEU A 212 5.65 6.10 10.11
C LEU A 212 6.43 7.42 10.03
N ALA A 213 7.75 7.37 9.86
CA ALA A 213 8.56 8.56 9.65
C ALA A 213 8.20 9.24 8.32
N GLY A 214 7.99 8.47 7.26
CA GLY A 214 7.51 8.96 5.97
C GLY A 214 6.17 9.67 6.09
N GLN A 215 5.22 9.10 6.86
CA GLN A 215 3.94 9.76 7.13
C GLN A 215 4.09 11.03 7.97
N ALA A 216 4.93 11.02 9.00
CA ALA A 216 5.17 12.22 9.80
C ALA A 216 5.76 13.37 8.97
N VAL A 217 6.72 13.05 8.10
CA VAL A 217 7.28 14.01 7.13
C VAL A 217 6.21 14.47 6.15
N ALA A 218 5.33 13.58 5.69
CA ALA A 218 4.23 13.94 4.81
C ALA A 218 3.26 14.92 5.48
N ASP A 219 2.87 14.70 6.73
CA ASP A 219 2.00 15.61 7.47
C ASP A 219 2.64 17.00 7.61
N LEU A 220 3.92 17.05 7.98
CA LEU A 220 4.67 18.30 8.10
C LEU A 220 4.68 19.09 6.78
N ILE A 221 4.84 18.41 5.65
CA ILE A 221 4.82 19.05 4.33
C ILE A 221 3.39 19.42 3.94
N ALA A 222 2.44 18.51 4.06
CA ALA A 222 1.05 18.66 3.62
C ALA A 222 0.39 19.88 4.24
N TYR A 223 0.57 20.09 5.55
CA TYR A 223 -0.03 21.20 6.29
C TYR A 223 0.88 22.44 6.39
N SER A 224 2.04 22.43 5.73
CA SER A 224 2.85 23.65 5.56
C SER A 224 2.26 24.57 4.47
N PRO A 225 2.61 25.87 4.46
CA PRO A 225 2.24 26.77 3.36
C PRO A 225 2.69 26.25 1.99
N PHE A 226 3.84 25.56 1.93
CA PHE A 226 4.34 24.95 0.71
C PHE A 226 3.42 23.84 0.21
N GLY A 227 3.04 22.88 1.07
CA GLY A 227 2.17 21.76 0.68
C GLY A 227 0.78 22.21 0.23
N VAL A 228 0.20 23.19 0.93
CA VAL A 228 -1.07 23.80 0.53
C VAL A 228 -0.93 24.48 -0.84
N SER A 229 0.05 25.36 -1.02
CA SER A 229 0.24 26.08 -2.29
C SER A 229 0.52 25.16 -3.48
N LEU A 230 1.27 24.07 -3.26
CA LEU A 230 1.53 23.08 -4.30
C LEU A 230 0.26 22.33 -4.69
N THR A 231 -0.60 22.01 -3.72
CA THR A 231 -1.87 21.34 -3.96
C THR A 231 -2.82 22.25 -4.75
N GLU A 232 -2.91 23.53 -4.37
CA GLU A 232 -3.70 24.53 -5.09
C GLU A 232 -3.23 24.68 -6.54
N GLN A 233 -1.92 24.73 -6.78
CA GLN A 233 -1.35 24.80 -8.14
C GLN A 233 -1.72 23.57 -8.99
N VAL A 234 -1.72 22.38 -8.40
CA VAL A 234 -2.11 21.14 -9.10
C VAL A 234 -3.61 21.16 -9.46
N LEU A 235 -4.43 21.75 -8.60
CA LEU A 235 -5.89 21.81 -8.76
C LEU A 235 -6.36 23.01 -9.61
N ALA A 236 -5.54 24.05 -9.75
CA ALA A 236 -5.90 25.29 -10.42
C ALA A 236 -6.49 25.05 -11.83
N GLY A 237 -7.68 25.61 -12.08
CA GLY A 237 -8.38 25.49 -13.35
C GLY A 237 -8.93 24.08 -13.64
N THR A 238 -9.10 23.24 -12.62
CA THR A 238 -9.66 21.88 -12.74
C THR A 238 -10.92 21.71 -11.89
N PRO A 239 -11.83 20.78 -12.25
CA PRO A 239 -13.01 20.50 -11.42
C PRO A 239 -12.68 20.07 -9.99
N GLY A 240 -11.49 19.50 -9.77
CA GLY A 240 -11.03 19.14 -8.42
C GLY A 240 -10.84 20.30 -7.46
N ALA A 241 -10.73 21.54 -7.96
CA ALA A 241 -10.68 22.76 -7.14
C ALA A 241 -12.06 23.21 -6.64
N GLU A 242 -13.16 22.62 -7.12
CA GLU A 242 -14.52 23.00 -6.74
C GLU A 242 -14.92 22.51 -5.34
N ARG A 243 -14.23 21.49 -4.80
CA ARG A 243 -14.44 21.02 -3.43
C ARG A 243 -13.50 21.71 -2.44
N PRO A 244 -13.86 21.79 -1.14
CA PRO A 244 -12.96 22.28 -0.11
C PRO A 244 -11.64 21.50 -0.05
N MET A 245 -10.56 22.17 0.38
CA MET A 245 -9.29 21.53 0.69
C MET A 245 -9.47 20.46 1.77
N GLU A 246 -10.20 20.80 2.83
CA GLU A 246 -10.49 19.91 3.95
C GLU A 246 -11.43 18.75 3.56
N ALA A 247 -11.30 17.64 4.27
CA ALA A 247 -12.23 16.52 4.22
C ALA A 247 -13.64 17.00 4.59
N PHE A 248 -14.64 16.56 3.83
CA PHE A 248 -16.02 16.98 4.04
C PHE A 248 -16.99 15.83 3.76
N LEU A 249 -18.20 15.91 4.31
CA LEU A 249 -19.30 15.04 3.90
C LEU A 249 -20.10 15.73 2.80
N PRO A 250 -20.22 15.13 1.59
CA PRO A 250 -21.02 15.72 0.52
C PRO A 250 -22.49 15.89 0.93
N PRO A 251 -23.18 16.94 0.45
CA PRO A 251 -24.61 17.10 0.68
C PRO A 251 -25.39 15.86 0.22
N GLY A 252 -26.29 15.37 1.09
CA GLY A 252 -27.09 14.17 0.80
C GLY A 252 -26.33 12.84 0.90
N PHE A 253 -25.13 12.83 1.48
CA PHE A 253 -24.37 11.59 1.72
C PHE A 253 -25.14 10.60 2.61
N THR A 254 -25.30 9.38 2.11
CA THR A 254 -25.80 8.22 2.85
C THR A 254 -24.75 7.12 2.84
N MET A 255 -24.62 6.42 3.98
CA MET A 255 -23.66 5.31 4.15
C MET A 255 -24.09 4.09 3.34
#